data_AF-A0A7W1W258-F1
#
_entry.id   AF-A0A7W1W258-F1
#
_cell.length_a   1.000
_cell.length_b   1.000
_cell.length_c   1.000
_cell.angle_alpha   90.00
_cell.angle_beta   90.00
_cell.angle_gamma   90.00
#
_symmetry.space_group_name_H-M   'P 1'
#
loop_
_entity.id
_entity.type
_entity.pdbx_description
1 polymer ?
#
loop_
_entity_poly.entity_id
_entity_poly.type
_entity_poly.pdbx_seq_one_letter_code
_entity_poly.pdbx_strand_id
1 'polypeptide(L)'
;AVAFPVGIGLALVLGVLLNYSAAQKGDPMLLFGGVAMIAIAIVLNAAAYKKAGGSDNKISSKGLGLSLVAGLLMAFFYRFIAASMDMENFQHPAVGKMTPYTAVFIFSAGIFISNFVFNSILIKRPFSGPPTSYKEYFAGSFRTHLTGISGGLIWGLGNSFNLIAAGKAGPAISYGLGQGATLIAALWGVFVWKEFRNAPKKTNTFIGAMFFFFVAGLAMLIYAGS
;
A
#
# COMPACT_ATOMS: atom_id res chain seq x y z
N ALA A 1 -14.44 9.03 1.26
CA ALA A 1 -12.98 9.00 1.03
C ALA A 1 -12.13 8.67 2.29
N VAL A 2 -12.63 8.84 3.52
CA VAL A 2 -11.79 8.77 4.75
C VAL A 2 -11.48 7.35 5.28
N ALA A 3 -12.24 6.32 4.90
CA ALA A 3 -11.93 4.94 5.31
C ALA A 3 -10.57 4.46 4.77
N PHE A 4 -10.24 4.82 3.52
CA PHE A 4 -8.99 4.44 2.86
C PHE A 4 -7.72 4.91 3.60
N PRO A 5 -7.62 6.18 4.06
CA PRO A 5 -6.54 6.63 4.95
C PRO A 5 -6.39 5.82 6.24
N VAL A 6 -7.50 5.38 6.86
CA VAL A 6 -7.45 4.63 8.12
C VAL A 6 -6.87 3.24 7.91
N GLY A 7 -7.31 2.52 6.88
CA GLY A 7 -6.76 1.20 6.56
C GLY A 7 -5.27 1.23 6.22
N ILE A 8 -4.84 2.18 5.40
CA ILE A 8 -3.43 2.32 5.00
C ILE A 8 -2.56 2.76 6.17
N GLY A 9 -3.02 3.74 6.97
CA GLY A 9 -2.29 4.18 8.16
C GLY A 9 -2.12 3.05 9.18
N LEU A 10 -3.17 2.25 9.40
CA LEU A 10 -3.11 1.07 10.26
C LEU A 10 -2.13 0.04 9.72
N ALA A 11 -2.20 -0.28 8.42
CA ALA A 11 -1.31 -1.22 7.77
C ALA A 11 0.15 -0.78 7.91
N LEU A 12 0.44 0.50 7.66
CA LEU A 12 1.78 1.08 7.81
C LEU A 12 2.33 0.88 9.22
N VAL A 13 1.62 1.38 10.23
CA VAL A 13 2.13 1.39 11.61
C VAL A 13 2.28 -0.04 12.13
N LEU A 14 1.23 -0.85 12.02
CA LEU A 14 1.28 -2.23 12.48
C LEU A 14 2.27 -3.06 11.67
N GLY A 15 2.32 -2.88 10.36
CA GLY A 15 3.21 -3.65 9.49
C GLY A 15 4.67 -3.35 9.79
N VAL A 16 5.07 -2.10 10.03
CA VAL A 16 6.45 -1.79 10.45
C VAL A 16 6.75 -2.38 11.82
N LEU A 17 5.85 -2.28 12.80
CA LEU A 17 6.05 -2.87 14.14
C LEU A 17 6.19 -4.40 14.07
N LEU A 18 5.33 -5.07 13.29
CA LEU A 18 5.34 -6.52 13.13
C LEU A 18 6.57 -7.02 12.38
N ASN A 19 7.06 -6.27 11.40
CA ASN A 19 8.26 -6.64 10.66
C ASN A 19 9.54 -6.32 11.45
N TYR A 20 9.58 -5.21 12.20
CA TYR A 20 10.73 -4.85 13.04
C TYR A 20 10.89 -5.81 14.22
N SER A 21 9.79 -6.25 14.83
CA SER A 21 9.83 -7.28 15.87
C SER A 21 10.26 -8.65 15.35
N ALA A 22 10.09 -8.93 14.05
CA ALA A 22 10.60 -10.15 13.41
C ALA A 22 12.11 -10.10 13.17
N ALA A 23 12.59 -8.93 12.72
CA ALA A 23 13.98 -8.70 12.35
C ALA A 23 14.33 -7.24 12.68
N GLN A 24 15.08 -7.05 13.77
CA GLN A 24 15.46 -5.74 14.31
C GLN A 24 16.61 -5.12 13.50
N LYS A 25 16.36 -4.87 12.21
CA LYS A 25 17.33 -4.28 11.29
C LYS A 25 17.09 -2.78 11.13
N GLY A 26 18.18 -2.00 11.20
CA GLY A 26 18.18 -0.55 11.04
C GLY A 26 17.97 0.24 12.33
N ASP A 27 18.20 1.56 12.25
CA ASP A 27 18.03 2.49 13.37
C ASP A 27 16.53 2.63 13.74
N PRO A 28 16.12 2.23 14.97
CA PRO A 28 14.72 2.29 15.38
C PRO A 28 14.19 3.73 15.48
N MET A 29 15.01 4.69 15.89
CA MET A 29 14.59 6.08 16.06
C MET A 29 14.27 6.71 14.70
N LEU A 30 15.12 6.46 13.70
CA LEU A 30 14.86 6.89 12.33
C LEU A 30 13.68 6.13 11.70
N LEU A 31 13.58 4.83 11.93
CA LEU A 31 12.48 4.01 11.42
C LEU A 31 11.12 4.48 11.95
N PHE A 32 10.94 4.52 13.26
CA PHE A 32 9.66 4.89 13.88
C PHE A 32 9.37 6.39 13.72
N GLY A 33 10.39 7.25 13.73
CA GLY A 33 10.24 8.66 13.38
C GLY A 33 9.76 8.84 11.95
N GLY A 34 10.34 8.11 10.99
CA GLY A 34 9.92 8.13 9.60
C GLY A 34 8.48 7.66 9.41
N VAL A 35 8.10 6.56 10.07
CA VAL A 35 6.71 6.07 10.09
C VAL A 35 5.75 7.10 10.67
N ALA A 36 6.10 7.77 11.77
CA ALA A 36 5.28 8.81 12.37
C ALA A 36 5.07 9.99 11.42
N MET A 37 6.13 10.44 10.72
CA MET A 37 6.02 11.48 9.70
C MET A 37 5.09 11.07 8.55
N ILE A 38 5.20 9.84 8.05
CA ILE A 38 4.30 9.34 7.00
C ILE A 38 2.85 9.25 7.50
N ALA A 39 2.63 8.78 8.73
CA ALA A 39 1.30 8.72 9.31
C ALA A 39 0.66 10.12 9.42
N ILE A 40 1.43 11.13 9.86
CA ILE A 40 1.00 12.54 9.86
C ILE A 40 0.65 12.98 8.44
N ALA A 41 1.47 12.64 7.44
CA ALA A 41 1.21 12.98 6.05
C ALA A 41 -0.11 12.37 5.53
N ILE A 42 -0.39 11.11 5.86
CA ILE A 42 -1.67 10.44 5.50
C ILE A 42 -2.87 11.17 6.14
N VAL A 43 -2.75 11.60 7.40
CA VAL A 43 -3.79 12.38 8.09
C VAL A 43 -3.99 13.74 7.44
N LEU A 44 -2.90 14.44 7.08
CA LEU A 44 -2.96 15.73 6.38
C LEU A 44 -3.60 15.58 4.99
N ASN A 45 -3.31 14.50 4.28
CA ASN A 45 -3.94 14.19 3.01
C ASN A 45 -5.46 14.02 3.17
N ALA A 46 -5.88 13.21 4.15
CA ALA A 46 -7.30 13.00 4.45
C ALA A 46 -8.00 14.31 4.82
N ALA A 47 -7.34 15.19 5.59
CA ALA A 47 -7.84 16.51 5.92
C ALA A 47 -7.95 17.43 4.70
N ALA A 48 -6.99 17.39 3.78
CA ALA A 48 -7.01 18.13 2.53
C ALA A 48 -8.21 17.73 1.67
N TYR A 49 -8.47 16.42 1.49
CA TYR A 49 -9.64 15.91 0.78
C TYR A 49 -10.95 16.34 1.43
N LYS A 50 -11.06 16.22 2.76
CA LYS A 50 -12.26 16.67 3.48
C LYS A 50 -12.55 18.16 3.23
N LYS A 51 -11.50 18.98 3.19
CA LYS A 51 -11.61 20.43 2.98
C LYS A 51 -11.86 20.82 1.52
N ALA A 52 -11.46 19.99 0.57
CA ALA A 52 -11.68 20.18 -0.87
C ALA A 52 -13.13 19.91 -1.31
N GLY A 53 -14.08 19.74 -0.38
CA GLY A 53 -15.43 19.31 -0.69
C GLY A 53 -15.53 17.81 -0.97
N GLY A 54 -14.51 17.03 -0.58
CA GLY A 54 -14.47 15.59 -0.72
C GLY A 54 -15.49 14.90 0.20
N SER A 55 -16.73 14.85 -0.28
CA SER A 55 -17.86 14.03 0.15
C SER A 55 -18.45 14.28 1.55
N ASP A 56 -19.66 14.87 1.57
CA ASP A 56 -20.66 14.78 2.66
C ASP A 56 -21.20 13.34 2.88
N ASN A 57 -20.65 12.35 2.18
CA ASN A 57 -21.01 10.96 2.39
C ASN A 57 -20.49 10.50 3.76
N LYS A 58 -21.42 10.39 4.73
CA LYS A 58 -21.19 9.67 5.98
C LYS A 58 -20.51 8.35 5.68
N ILE A 59 -19.37 8.11 6.33
CA ILE A 59 -18.66 6.83 6.24
C ILE A 59 -19.63 5.75 6.70
N SER A 60 -19.98 4.82 5.82
CA SER A 60 -20.76 3.64 6.22
C SER A 60 -19.92 2.82 7.19
N SER A 61 -20.49 2.44 8.35
CA SER A 61 -19.82 1.60 9.35
C SER A 61 -19.28 0.30 8.74
N LYS A 62 -19.94 -0.22 7.70
CA LYS A 62 -19.47 -1.37 6.92
C LYS A 62 -18.16 -1.10 6.19
N GLY A 63 -18.03 0.07 5.55
CA GLY A 63 -16.82 0.47 4.83
C GLY A 63 -15.63 0.73 5.76
N LEU A 64 -15.89 1.27 6.95
CA LEU A 64 -14.87 1.41 7.99
C LEU A 64 -14.38 0.05 8.50
N GLY A 65 -15.31 -0.86 8.83
CA GLY A 65 -14.97 -2.22 9.25
C GLY A 65 -14.15 -2.97 8.21
N LEU A 66 -14.56 -2.89 6.93
CA LEU A 66 -13.81 -3.50 5.82
C LEU A 66 -12.39 -2.93 5.70
N SER A 67 -12.24 -1.61 5.83
CA SER A 67 -10.94 -0.97 5.74
C SER A 67 -10.01 -1.34 6.91
N LEU A 68 -10.53 -1.52 8.12
CA LEU A 68 -9.75 -1.95 9.27
C LEU A 68 -9.27 -3.40 9.10
N VAL A 69 -10.16 -4.30 8.67
CA VAL A 69 -9.81 -5.69 8.39
C VAL A 69 -8.79 -5.78 7.27
N ALA A 70 -8.99 -5.04 6.17
CA ALA A 70 -8.04 -4.99 5.07
C ALA A 70 -6.67 -4.44 5.52
N GLY A 71 -6.65 -3.35 6.30
CA GLY A 71 -5.43 -2.79 6.86
C GLY A 71 -4.70 -3.76 7.78
N LEU A 72 -5.43 -4.48 8.63
CA LEU A 72 -4.87 -5.51 9.50
C LEU A 72 -4.25 -6.66 8.69
N LEU A 73 -4.98 -7.23 7.73
CA LEU A 73 -4.45 -8.28 6.85
C LEU A 73 -3.20 -7.80 6.09
N MET A 74 -3.22 -6.54 5.64
CA MET A 74 -2.10 -5.90 4.96
C MET A 74 -0.91 -5.62 5.90
N ALA A 75 -1.10 -5.53 7.22
CA ALA A 75 0.04 -5.44 8.14
C ALA A 75 0.84 -6.75 8.20
N PHE A 76 0.17 -7.89 8.02
CA PHE A 76 0.80 -9.22 8.14
C PHE A 76 1.41 -9.75 6.84
N PHE A 77 0.94 -9.32 5.66
CA PHE A 77 1.34 -9.94 4.38
C PHE A 77 2.87 -10.01 4.22
N TYR A 78 3.56 -8.91 4.52
CA TYR A 78 5.01 -8.81 4.28
C TYR A 78 5.80 -9.70 5.22
N ARG A 79 5.32 -9.84 6.47
CA ARG A 79 5.93 -10.72 7.46
C ARG A 79 5.90 -12.17 6.98
N PHE A 80 4.80 -12.62 6.38
CA PHE A 80 4.70 -13.99 5.86
C PHE A 80 5.61 -14.22 4.67
N ILE A 81 5.74 -13.24 3.76
CA ILE A 81 6.69 -13.31 2.65
C ILE A 81 8.12 -13.32 3.17
N ALA A 82 8.44 -12.44 4.12
CA ALA A 82 9.77 -12.39 4.72
C ALA A 82 10.12 -13.70 5.44
N ALA A 83 9.15 -14.32 6.11
CA ALA A 83 9.33 -15.60 6.78
C ALA A 83 9.50 -16.78 5.82
N SER A 84 8.99 -16.70 4.58
CA SER A 84 9.23 -17.74 3.56
C SER A 84 10.53 -17.56 2.80
N MET A 85 11.17 -16.39 2.90
CA MET A 85 12.42 -16.07 2.22
C MET A 85 13.65 -16.26 3.11
N ASP A 86 14.78 -16.59 2.49
CA ASP A 86 16.09 -16.43 3.10
C ASP A 86 16.56 -15.00 2.84
N MET A 87 16.55 -14.15 3.85
CA MET A 87 16.88 -12.72 3.72
C MET A 87 18.39 -12.43 3.72
N GLU A 88 19.22 -13.44 4.00
CA GLU A 88 20.67 -13.31 4.14
C GLU A 88 21.40 -13.90 2.94
N ASN A 89 20.92 -15.02 2.40
CA ASN A 89 21.53 -15.71 1.27
C ASN A 89 20.53 -16.00 0.14
N PHE A 90 20.49 -15.12 -0.86
CA PHE A 90 19.66 -15.32 -2.04
C PHE A 90 20.25 -16.28 -3.08
N GLN A 91 21.54 -16.64 -3.00
CA GLN A 91 22.17 -17.55 -3.96
C GLN A 91 21.98 -19.01 -3.56
N HIS A 92 22.15 -19.30 -2.27
CA HIS A 92 21.99 -20.61 -1.68
C HIS A 92 21.05 -20.50 -0.46
N PRO A 93 19.74 -20.35 -0.69
CA PRO A 93 18.79 -20.22 0.40
C PRO A 93 18.80 -21.46 1.29
N ALA A 94 18.62 -21.26 2.59
CA ALA A 94 18.47 -22.36 3.54
C ALA A 94 17.32 -23.32 3.16
N VAL A 95 17.43 -24.58 3.59
CA VAL A 95 16.41 -25.59 3.29
C VAL A 95 15.03 -25.12 3.77
N GLY A 96 14.04 -25.16 2.87
CA GLY A 96 12.67 -24.70 3.13
C GLY A 96 12.45 -23.19 2.96
N LYS A 97 13.48 -22.42 2.58
CA LYS A 97 13.38 -21.00 2.28
C LYS A 97 13.45 -20.74 0.78
N MET A 98 12.89 -19.59 0.38
CA MET A 98 12.81 -19.15 -1.01
C MET A 98 13.76 -17.99 -1.27
N THR A 99 14.17 -17.84 -2.53
CA THR A 99 14.72 -16.58 -3.04
C THR A 99 13.59 -15.56 -3.25
N PRO A 100 13.89 -14.26 -3.39
CA PRO A 100 12.89 -13.26 -3.74
C PRO A 100 12.10 -13.61 -5.01
N TYR A 101 12.77 -14.20 -6.01
CA TYR A 101 12.14 -14.56 -7.28
C TYR A 101 11.13 -15.69 -7.13
N THR A 102 11.50 -16.74 -6.40
CA THR A 102 10.60 -17.86 -6.10
C THR A 102 9.43 -17.40 -5.24
N ALA A 103 9.70 -16.56 -4.23
CA ALA A 103 8.65 -16.00 -3.37
C ALA A 103 7.64 -15.15 -4.16
N VAL A 104 8.12 -14.27 -5.06
CA VAL A 104 7.25 -13.48 -5.96
C VAL A 104 6.40 -14.38 -6.84
N PHE A 105 6.98 -15.45 -7.40
CA PHE A 105 6.24 -16.38 -8.26
C PHE A 105 5.11 -17.08 -7.48
N ILE A 106 5.42 -17.68 -6.33
CA ILE A 106 4.43 -18.37 -5.48
C ILE A 106 3.36 -17.38 -4.98
N PHE A 107 3.77 -16.19 -4.58
CA PHE A 107 2.86 -15.13 -4.15
C PHE A 107 1.92 -14.69 -5.29
N SER A 108 2.45 -14.52 -6.50
CA SER A 108 1.66 -14.15 -7.68
C SER A 108 0.66 -15.24 -8.07
N ALA A 109 1.05 -16.51 -7.98
CA ALA A 109 0.14 -17.64 -8.16
C ALA A 109 -0.98 -17.66 -7.11
N GLY A 110 -0.63 -17.38 -5.84
CA GLY A 110 -1.60 -17.23 -4.76
C GLY A 110 -2.59 -16.08 -4.99
N ILE A 111 -2.11 -14.92 -5.44
CA ILE A 111 -2.97 -13.80 -5.85
C ILE A 111 -3.88 -14.22 -7.00
N PHE A 112 -3.34 -14.84 -8.04
CA PHE A 112 -4.11 -15.27 -9.20
C PHE A 112 -5.23 -16.24 -8.83
N ILE A 113 -4.93 -17.28 -8.05
CA ILE A 113 -5.92 -18.28 -7.62
C ILE A 113 -6.97 -17.65 -6.69
N SER A 114 -6.53 -16.88 -5.69
CA SER A 114 -7.45 -16.23 -4.75
C SER A 114 -8.36 -15.21 -5.44
N ASN A 115 -7.88 -14.58 -6.52
CA ASN A 115 -8.67 -13.62 -7.30
C ASN A 115 -9.92 -14.27 -7.90
N PHE A 116 -9.86 -15.53 -8.35
CA PHE A 116 -11.06 -16.24 -8.82
C PHE A 116 -12.09 -16.42 -7.71
N VAL A 117 -11.66 -16.70 -6.48
CA VAL A 117 -12.55 -16.86 -5.33
C VAL A 117 -13.17 -15.52 -4.96
N PHE A 118 -12.35 -14.51 -4.68
CA PHE A 118 -12.83 -13.21 -4.22
C PHE A 118 -13.63 -12.48 -5.31
N ASN A 119 -13.16 -12.46 -6.57
CA ASN A 119 -13.94 -11.83 -7.64
C ASN A 119 -15.27 -12.55 -7.88
N SER A 120 -15.33 -13.88 -7.82
CA SER A 120 -16.60 -14.60 -7.98
C SER A 120 -17.61 -14.22 -6.88
N ILE A 121 -17.13 -14.04 -5.65
CA ILE A 121 -17.98 -13.57 -4.54
C ILE A 121 -18.43 -12.13 -4.81
N LEU A 122 -17.51 -11.23 -5.17
CA LEU A 122 -17.80 -9.81 -5.37
C LEU A 122 -18.68 -9.53 -6.60
N ILE A 123 -18.56 -10.33 -7.65
CA ILE A 123 -19.43 -10.28 -8.84
C ILE A 123 -20.88 -10.63 -8.46
N LYS A 124 -21.07 -11.64 -7.62
CA LYS A 124 -22.40 -12.11 -7.19
C LYS A 124 -22.99 -11.29 -6.03
N ARG A 125 -22.14 -10.77 -5.15
CA ARG A 125 -22.51 -10.02 -3.93
C ARG A 125 -21.64 -8.77 -3.82
N PRO A 126 -21.85 -7.76 -4.68
CA PRO A 126 -21.04 -6.54 -4.65
C PRO A 126 -21.33 -5.71 -3.39
N PHE A 127 -20.33 -4.97 -2.93
CA PHE A 127 -20.49 -4.04 -1.80
C PHE A 127 -21.34 -2.81 -2.15
N SER A 128 -21.44 -2.48 -3.44
CA SER A 128 -22.22 -1.36 -3.97
C SER A 128 -22.61 -1.66 -5.41
N GLY A 129 -23.84 -1.28 -5.80
CA GLY A 129 -24.37 -1.52 -7.14
C GLY A 129 -25.02 -2.90 -7.32
N PRO A 130 -25.59 -3.17 -8.51
CA PRO A 130 -26.20 -4.45 -8.81
C PRO A 130 -25.13 -5.54 -9.03
N PRO A 131 -25.45 -6.82 -8.77
CA PRO A 131 -24.62 -7.95 -9.17
C PRO A 131 -24.32 -7.93 -10.67
N THR A 132 -23.14 -8.40 -11.05
CA THR A 132 -22.68 -8.50 -12.45
C THR A 132 -22.40 -9.96 -12.80
N SER A 133 -21.79 -10.21 -13.96
CA SER A 133 -21.41 -11.55 -14.39
C SER A 133 -20.03 -11.55 -15.06
N TYR A 134 -19.40 -12.72 -15.13
CA TYR A 134 -18.17 -12.88 -15.91
C TYR A 134 -18.37 -12.57 -17.40
N LYS A 135 -19.58 -12.76 -17.94
CA LYS A 135 -19.90 -12.36 -19.31
C LYS A 135 -19.75 -10.85 -19.50
N GLU A 136 -20.24 -10.07 -18.55
CA GLU A 136 -20.05 -8.61 -18.57
C GLU A 136 -18.59 -8.20 -18.35
N TYR A 137 -17.86 -8.92 -17.50
CA TYR A 137 -16.42 -8.70 -17.32
C TYR A 137 -15.65 -8.86 -18.64
N PHE A 138 -15.85 -9.96 -19.37
CA PHE A 138 -15.17 -10.23 -20.64
C PHE A 138 -15.73 -9.43 -21.83
N ALA A 139 -16.95 -8.91 -21.73
CA ALA A 139 -17.49 -7.95 -22.68
C ALA A 139 -16.90 -6.54 -22.52
N GLY A 140 -16.14 -6.30 -21.45
CA GLY A 140 -15.42 -5.06 -21.24
C GLY A 140 -14.44 -4.73 -22.38
N SER A 141 -14.21 -3.44 -22.61
CA SER A 141 -13.28 -3.02 -23.67
C SER A 141 -11.85 -3.46 -23.35
N PHE A 142 -11.06 -3.76 -24.39
CA PHE A 142 -9.63 -4.06 -24.22
C PHE A 142 -8.89 -2.94 -23.48
N ARG A 143 -9.26 -1.68 -23.72
CA ARG A 143 -8.69 -0.51 -23.01
C ARG A 143 -8.95 -0.56 -21.50
N THR A 144 -10.12 -1.04 -21.09
CA THR A 144 -10.47 -1.22 -19.67
C THR A 144 -9.64 -2.34 -19.03
N HIS A 145 -9.40 -3.44 -19.74
CA HIS A 145 -8.52 -4.49 -19.22
C HIS A 145 -7.06 -4.05 -19.17
N LEU A 146 -6.62 -3.24 -20.15
CA LEU A 146 -5.24 -2.76 -20.24
C LEU A 146 -4.84 -1.88 -19.05
N THR A 147 -5.76 -1.08 -18.49
CA THR A 147 -5.47 -0.31 -17.26
C THR A 147 -5.22 -1.23 -16.07
N GLY A 148 -6.00 -2.30 -15.94
CA GLY A 148 -5.80 -3.33 -14.90
C GLY A 148 -4.48 -4.09 -15.07
N ILE A 149 -4.15 -4.49 -16.29
CA ILE A 149 -2.86 -5.15 -16.61
C ILE A 149 -1.69 -4.22 -16.29
N SER A 150 -1.78 -2.95 -16.68
CA SER A 150 -0.73 -1.95 -16.43
C SER A 150 -0.53 -1.71 -14.93
N GLY A 151 -1.62 -1.58 -14.18
CA GLY A 151 -1.56 -1.46 -12.71
C GLY A 151 -0.93 -2.69 -12.05
N GLY A 152 -1.30 -3.88 -12.51
CA GLY A 152 -0.72 -5.14 -12.04
C GLY A 152 0.77 -5.26 -12.33
N LEU A 153 1.22 -4.86 -13.53
CA LEU A 153 2.63 -4.85 -13.91
C LEU A 153 3.44 -3.86 -13.06
N ILE A 154 2.97 -2.62 -12.91
CA ILE A 154 3.63 -1.60 -12.09
C ILE A 154 3.76 -2.07 -10.65
N TRP A 155 2.67 -2.59 -10.07
CA TRP A 155 2.66 -3.07 -8.69
C TRP A 155 3.54 -4.31 -8.51
N GLY A 156 3.44 -5.28 -9.41
CA GLY A 156 4.23 -6.52 -9.36
C GLY A 156 5.73 -6.28 -9.53
N LEU A 157 6.13 -5.40 -10.45
CA LEU A 157 7.53 -4.98 -10.59
C LEU A 157 8.02 -4.23 -9.35
N GLY A 158 7.23 -3.29 -8.83
CA GLY A 158 7.56 -2.56 -7.62
C GLY A 158 7.73 -3.47 -6.41
N ASN A 159 6.81 -4.43 -6.20
CA ASN A 159 6.91 -5.42 -5.14
C ASN A 159 8.14 -6.33 -5.31
N SER A 160 8.48 -6.70 -6.55
CA SER A 160 9.67 -7.52 -6.81
C SER A 160 10.95 -6.80 -6.43
N PHE A 161 11.12 -5.54 -6.84
CA PHE A 161 12.26 -4.72 -6.43
C PHE A 161 12.28 -4.49 -4.92
N ASN A 162 11.12 -4.32 -4.30
CA ASN A 162 11.00 -4.15 -2.86
C ASN A 162 11.50 -5.39 -2.08
N LEU A 163 11.13 -6.60 -2.52
CA LEU A 163 11.58 -7.85 -1.90
C LEU A 163 13.07 -8.12 -2.09
N ILE A 164 13.63 -7.76 -3.25
CA ILE A 164 15.09 -7.81 -3.47
C ILE A 164 15.79 -6.82 -2.53
N ALA A 165 15.27 -5.60 -2.40
CA ALA A 165 15.82 -4.58 -1.51
C ALA A 165 15.71 -4.96 -0.02
N ALA A 166 14.71 -5.76 0.37
CA ALA A 166 14.53 -6.21 1.75
C ALA A 166 15.68 -7.04 2.30
N GLY A 167 16.41 -7.80 1.47
CA GLY A 167 17.63 -8.46 1.94
C GLY A 167 18.64 -7.47 2.50
N LYS A 168 18.80 -6.31 1.83
CA LYS A 168 19.73 -5.25 2.24
C LYS A 168 19.13 -4.33 3.31
N ALA A 169 17.96 -3.74 3.06
CA ALA A 169 17.36 -2.74 3.94
C ALA A 169 16.67 -3.34 5.18
N GLY A 170 16.24 -4.59 5.10
CA GLY A 170 15.45 -5.27 6.13
C GLY A 170 13.94 -5.17 5.89
N PRO A 171 13.15 -6.13 6.44
CA PRO A 171 11.72 -6.21 6.15
C PRO A 171 10.91 -4.99 6.60
N ALA A 172 11.24 -4.42 7.77
CA ALA A 172 10.50 -3.29 8.33
C ALA A 172 10.69 -2.02 7.50
N ILE A 173 11.93 -1.73 7.09
CA ILE A 173 12.27 -0.59 6.25
C ILE A 173 11.68 -0.78 4.87
N SER A 174 11.82 -1.94 4.24
CA SER A 174 11.21 -2.21 2.93
C SER A 174 9.68 -2.10 2.95
N TYR A 175 9.04 -2.57 4.01
CA TYR A 175 7.59 -2.40 4.18
C TYR A 175 7.20 -0.91 4.28
N GLY A 176 7.92 -0.13 5.09
CA GLY A 176 7.71 1.31 5.22
C GLY A 176 7.93 2.06 3.91
N LEU A 177 9.00 1.73 3.18
CA LEU A 177 9.30 2.30 1.86
C LEU A 177 8.22 1.98 0.81
N GLY A 178 7.45 0.92 0.99
CA GLY A 178 6.26 0.62 0.18
C GLY A 178 5.23 1.76 0.16
N GLN A 179 5.20 2.61 1.19
CA GLN A 179 4.35 3.81 1.23
C GLN A 179 4.79 4.92 0.28
N GLY A 180 5.96 4.79 -0.36
CA GLY A 180 6.35 5.65 -1.48
C GLY A 180 5.29 5.69 -2.59
N ALA A 181 4.56 4.59 -2.80
CA ALA A 181 3.44 4.56 -3.74
C ALA A 181 2.33 5.57 -3.38
N THR A 182 2.08 5.79 -2.08
CA THR A 182 1.10 6.78 -1.61
C THR A 182 1.53 8.21 -1.91
N LEU A 183 2.84 8.51 -1.81
CA LEU A 183 3.39 9.80 -2.23
C LEU A 183 3.20 10.01 -3.74
N ILE A 184 3.53 9.02 -4.57
CA ILE A 184 3.32 9.12 -6.03
C ILE A 184 1.85 9.31 -6.38
N ALA A 185 0.94 8.58 -5.73
CA ALA A 185 -0.50 8.77 -5.91
C ALA A 185 -0.94 10.20 -5.55
N ALA A 186 -0.43 10.74 -4.44
CA ALA A 186 -0.73 12.13 -4.04
C ALA A 186 -0.16 13.16 -5.04
N LEU A 187 1.04 12.93 -5.58
CA LEU A 187 1.63 13.78 -6.64
C LEU A 187 0.75 13.79 -7.89
N TRP A 188 0.28 12.62 -8.36
CA TRP A 188 -0.64 12.57 -9.49
C TRP A 188 -1.99 13.26 -9.18
N GLY A 189 -2.56 13.05 -7.98
CA GLY A 189 -3.77 13.73 -7.51
C GLY A 189 -3.66 15.26 -7.60
N VAL A 190 -2.55 15.80 -7.12
CA VAL A 190 -2.33 17.25 -7.06
C VAL A 190 -1.96 17.83 -8.43
N PHE A 191 -1.00 17.24 -9.15
CA PHE A 191 -0.39 17.86 -10.32
C PHE A 191 -1.00 17.42 -11.65
N VAL A 192 -1.41 16.15 -11.78
CA VAL A 192 -1.93 15.59 -13.03
C VAL A 192 -3.45 15.72 -13.07
N TRP A 193 -4.15 15.15 -12.09
CA TRP A 193 -5.61 15.20 -12.04
C TRP A 193 -6.14 16.53 -11.49
N LYS A 194 -5.30 17.32 -10.82
CA LYS A 194 -5.64 18.65 -10.29
C LYS A 194 -6.89 18.61 -9.40
N GLU A 195 -7.00 17.58 -8.57
CA GLU A 195 -8.18 17.30 -7.74
C GLU A 195 -8.51 18.44 -6.76
N PHE A 196 -7.50 19.24 -6.41
CA PHE A 196 -7.63 20.36 -5.48
C PHE A 196 -7.81 21.73 -6.17
N ARG A 197 -8.01 21.77 -7.49
CA ARG A 197 -8.08 23.04 -8.25
C ARG A 197 -9.16 24.01 -7.74
N ASN A 198 -10.29 23.48 -7.29
CA ASN A 198 -11.43 24.26 -6.78
C ASN A 198 -11.47 24.32 -5.25
N ALA A 199 -10.47 23.76 -4.56
CA ALA A 199 -10.43 23.73 -3.10
C ALA A 199 -10.12 25.13 -2.53
N PRO A 200 -10.53 25.41 -1.27
CA PRO A 200 -10.14 26.66 -0.60
C PRO A 200 -8.62 26.85 -0.59
N LYS A 201 -8.13 28.08 -0.75
CA LYS A 201 -6.68 28.37 -0.77
C LYS A 201 -5.93 27.83 0.46
N LYS A 202 -6.60 27.77 1.63
CA LYS A 202 -6.06 27.19 2.86
C LYS A 202 -5.76 25.68 2.75
N THR A 203 -6.25 24.96 1.73
CA THR A 203 -5.95 23.55 1.48
C THR A 203 -4.53 23.35 0.95
N ASN A 204 -3.96 24.34 0.27
CA ASN A 204 -2.59 24.27 -0.25
C ASN A 204 -1.56 24.12 0.88
N THR A 205 -1.82 24.69 2.06
CA THR A 205 -0.97 24.49 3.25
C THR A 205 -0.97 23.04 3.71
N PHE A 206 -2.12 22.36 3.68
CA PHE A 206 -2.21 20.94 4.04
C PHE A 206 -1.48 20.06 3.03
N ILE A 207 -1.61 20.38 1.73
CA ILE A 207 -0.91 19.66 0.66
C ILE A 207 0.60 19.84 0.77
N GLY A 208 1.07 21.08 0.98
CA GLY A 208 2.50 21.36 1.17
C GLY A 208 3.07 20.66 2.40
N ALA A 209 2.38 20.73 3.54
CA ALA A 209 2.77 20.03 4.75
C ALA A 209 2.77 18.51 4.55
N MET A 210 1.74 17.95 3.92
CA MET A 210 1.67 16.52 3.58
C MET A 210 2.90 16.08 2.78
N PHE A 211 3.27 16.80 1.72
CA PHE A 211 4.45 16.46 0.93
C PHE A 211 5.74 16.55 1.73
N PHE A 212 5.90 17.60 2.54
CA PHE A 212 7.06 17.74 3.43
C PHE A 212 7.19 16.53 4.37
N PHE A 213 6.12 16.18 5.07
CA PHE A 213 6.11 15.04 6.00
C PHE A 213 6.34 13.70 5.29
N PHE A 214 5.79 13.49 4.09
CA PHE A 214 6.06 12.29 3.29
C PHE A 214 7.53 12.18 2.89
N VAL A 215 8.10 13.25 2.34
CA VAL A 215 9.50 13.24 1.87
C VAL A 215 10.46 13.10 3.04
N ALA A 216 10.24 13.84 4.13
CA ALA A 216 11.03 13.71 5.35
C ALA A 216 10.93 12.29 5.93
N GLY A 217 9.71 11.74 6.00
CA GLY A 217 9.49 10.38 6.52
C GLY A 217 10.18 9.31 5.67
N LEU A 218 10.07 9.38 4.34
CA LEU A 218 10.76 8.46 3.44
C LEU A 218 12.28 8.61 3.53
N ALA A 219 12.80 9.84 3.64
CA ALA A 219 14.23 10.06 3.83
C ALA A 219 14.72 9.39 5.13
N MET A 220 13.99 9.57 6.24
CA MET A 220 14.31 8.90 7.51
C MET A 220 14.30 7.37 7.37
N LEU A 221 13.32 6.79 6.66
CA LEU A 221 13.29 5.34 6.40
C LEU A 221 14.49 4.85 5.58
N ILE A 222 14.91 5.60 4.57
CA ILE A 222 16.08 5.27 3.76
C ILE A 222 17.36 5.30 4.62
N TYR A 223 17.53 6.36 5.42
CA TYR A 223 18.67 6.49 6.32
C TYR A 223 18.65 5.46 7.45
N ALA A 224 17.48 5.01 7.90
CA ALA A 224 17.39 3.95 8.91
C ALA A 224 18.02 2.63 8.45
N GLY A 225 18.05 2.36 7.14
CA GLY A 225 18.63 1.14 6.56
C GLY A 225 20.06 1.28 6.02
N SER A 226 20.68 2.46 6.21
CA SER A 226 22.08 2.72 5.86
C SER A 226 22.99 2.34 7.02
#